data_AF-A0A4Q0SBM5-F1
#
_entry.id   AF-A0A4Q0SBM5-F1
#
_cell.length_a   1.000
_cell.length_b   1.000
_cell.length_c   1.000
_cell.angle_alpha   90.00
_cell.angle_beta   90.00
_cell.angle_gamma   90.00
#
_symmetry.space_group_name_H-M   'P 1'
#
loop_
_entity.id
_entity.type
_entity.pdbx_description
1 polymer ?
#
loop_
_entity_poly.entity_id
_entity_poly.type
_entity_poly.pdbx_seq_one_letter_code
_entity_poly.pdbx_strand_id
1 'polypeptide(L)'
;MSRHKAILLGITMLAAGIFSARQADAQTFQTYRCIDGTQFIVGFYDHDKRAFLQIDGEPVTLAKRLTVSGIRYSGAGITLTISKAGATAVKHLKRPATACAVI
;
A
#
# COMPACT_ATOMS: atom_id res chain seq x y z
N MET A 1 47.40 21.75 -6.86
CA MET A 1 46.31 22.02 -5.89
C MET A 1 46.80 21.64 -4.50
N SER A 2 46.55 22.47 -3.48
CA SER A 2 46.96 22.13 -2.10
C SER A 2 46.20 20.89 -1.61
N ARG A 3 46.87 20.00 -0.85
CA ARG A 3 46.28 18.74 -0.35
C ARG A 3 44.96 18.98 0.39
N HIS A 4 44.85 20.11 1.07
CA HIS A 4 43.63 20.53 1.79
C HIS A 4 42.44 20.76 0.86
N LYS A 5 42.66 21.35 -0.31
CA LYS A 5 41.59 21.55 -1.32
C LYS A 5 41.12 20.23 -1.90
N ALA A 6 42.02 19.27 -2.12
CA ALA A 6 41.67 17.94 -2.61
C ALA A 6 40.86 17.13 -1.57
N ILE A 7 41.21 17.23 -0.28
CA ILE A 7 40.47 16.58 0.81
C ILE A 7 39.05 17.16 0.93
N LEU A 8 38.93 18.49 0.91
CA LEU A 8 37.62 19.16 0.96
C LEU A 8 36.70 18.75 -0.19
N LEU A 9 37.25 18.65 -1.40
CA LEU A 9 36.51 18.23 -2.59
C LEU A 9 36.05 16.76 -2.52
N GLY A 10 36.89 15.89 -1.95
CA GLY A 10 36.52 14.50 -1.68
C GLY A 10 35.37 14.39 -0.68
N ILE A 11 35.41 15.17 0.40
CA ILE A 11 34.37 15.17 1.44
C ILE A 11 33.04 15.69 0.87
N THR A 12 33.06 16.77 0.08
CA THR A 12 31.82 17.31 -0.52
C THR A 12 31.21 16.38 -1.55
N MET A 13 32.02 15.69 -2.36
CA MET A 13 31.52 14.67 -3.29
C MET A 13 30.95 13.45 -2.57
N LEU A 14 31.58 12.97 -1.50
CA LEU A 14 31.05 11.86 -0.70
C LEU A 14 29.72 12.23 -0.03
N ALA A 15 29.63 13.44 0.53
CA ALA A 15 28.40 13.94 1.14
C ALA A 15 27.27 14.03 0.10
N ALA A 16 27.53 14.55 -1.10
CA ALA A 16 26.53 14.67 -2.15
C ALA A 16 25.97 13.31 -2.64
N GLY A 17 26.78 12.24 -2.60
CA GLY A 17 26.34 10.89 -2.99
C GLY A 17 25.39 10.22 -1.98
N ILE A 18 25.49 10.56 -0.70
CA ILE A 18 24.70 9.92 0.37
C ILE A 18 23.26 10.46 0.40
N PHE A 19 23.03 11.71 0.01
CA PHE A 19 21.69 12.32 0.00
C PHE A 19 20.80 11.91 -1.20
N SER A 20 21.32 11.11 -2.13
CA SER A 20 20.55 10.60 -3.29
C SER A 20 19.88 9.24 -3.03
N ALA A 21 19.86 8.75 -1.79
CA ALA A 21 19.02 7.61 -1.42
C ALA A 21 17.54 8.02 -1.60
N ARG A 22 16.98 7.75 -2.78
CA ARG A 22 15.53 7.78 -2.98
C ARG A 22 14.92 6.90 -1.89
N GLN A 23 13.96 7.45 -1.13
CA GLN A 23 13.04 6.64 -0.34
C GLN A 23 12.58 5.49 -1.24
N ALA A 24 12.88 4.25 -0.84
CA ALA A 24 12.33 3.07 -1.48
C ALA A 24 10.81 3.27 -1.56
N ASP A 25 10.24 3.12 -2.76
CA ASP A 25 8.81 3.30 -3.07
C ASP A 25 7.94 2.92 -1.87
N ALA A 26 7.19 3.90 -1.37
CA ALA A 26 6.51 3.85 -0.09
C ALA A 26 5.40 2.79 -0.14
N GLN A 27 5.75 1.56 0.21
CA GLN A 27 4.81 0.47 0.43
C GLN A 27 3.74 0.92 1.43
N THR A 28 2.51 1.09 0.95
CA THR A 28 1.42 1.59 1.78
C THR A 28 0.68 0.40 2.36
N PHE A 29 0.88 0.16 3.65
CA PHE A 29 0.09 -0.79 4.42
C PHE A 29 -0.99 -0.05 5.21
N GLN A 30 -2.22 -0.54 5.15
CA GLN A 30 -3.30 -0.03 5.97
C GLN A 30 -4.01 -1.17 6.68
N THR A 31 -4.28 -0.96 7.96
CA THR A 31 -5.09 -1.86 8.77
C THR A 31 -6.51 -1.34 8.80
N TYR A 32 -7.46 -2.21 8.48
CA TYR A 32 -8.88 -1.89 8.48
C TYR A 32 -9.61 -2.66 9.57
N ARG A 33 -10.59 -1.99 10.17
CA ARG A 33 -11.60 -2.61 11.02
C ARG A 33 -12.99 -2.34 10.46
N CYS A 34 -13.76 -3.40 10.30
CA CYS A 34 -15.11 -3.34 9.77
C CYS A 34 -16.17 -3.39 10.87
N ILE A 35 -17.39 -2.95 10.55
CA ILE A 35 -18.52 -2.90 11.49
C ILE A 35 -18.89 -4.30 12.02
N ASP A 36 -18.70 -5.34 11.22
CA ASP A 36 -18.97 -6.74 11.59
C ASP A 36 -17.85 -7.37 12.44
N GLY A 37 -16.85 -6.59 12.83
CA GLY A 37 -15.69 -7.05 13.60
C GLY A 37 -14.56 -7.61 12.75
N THR A 38 -14.73 -7.76 11.43
CA THR A 38 -13.67 -8.22 10.52
C THR A 38 -12.49 -7.23 10.58
N GLN A 39 -11.28 -7.77 10.70
CA GLN A 39 -10.03 -7.00 10.63
C GLN A 39 -9.14 -7.58 9.55
N PHE A 40 -8.50 -6.71 8.79
CA PHE A 40 -7.55 -7.12 7.77
C PHE A 40 -6.49 -6.03 7.54
N ILE A 41 -5.35 -6.46 7.02
CA ILE A 41 -4.29 -5.56 6.56
C ILE A 41 -4.28 -5.62 5.04
N VAL A 42 -4.14 -4.48 4.37
CA VAL A 42 -3.94 -4.42 2.92
C VAL A 42 -2.66 -3.68 2.59
N GLY A 43 -1.86 -4.27 1.69
CA GLY A 43 -0.73 -3.64 1.03
C GLY A 43 -1.08 -3.19 -0.38
N PHE A 44 -0.78 -1.94 -0.69
CA PHE A 44 -0.74 -1.38 -2.04
C PHE A 44 0.70 -1.03 -2.43
N TYR A 45 1.07 -1.32 -3.68
CA TYR A 45 2.41 -1.08 -4.21
C TYR A 45 2.30 -0.24 -5.49
N ASP A 46 3.16 0.76 -5.66
CA ASP A 46 3.04 1.76 -6.73
C ASP A 46 3.06 1.17 -8.15
N HIS A 47 3.79 0.07 -8.34
CA HIS A 47 3.91 -0.62 -9.64
C HIS A 47 3.04 -1.87 -9.76
N ASP A 48 2.28 -2.23 -8.73
CA ASP A 48 1.36 -3.38 -8.77
C ASP A 48 -0.09 -2.91 -8.68
N LYS A 49 -0.90 -3.33 -9.66
CA LYS A 49 -2.32 -3.00 -9.69
C LYS A 49 -3.14 -3.91 -8.76
N ARG A 50 -2.53 -4.86 -8.06
CA ARG A 50 -3.21 -5.77 -7.13
C ARG A 50 -3.24 -5.19 -5.72
N ALA A 51 -4.18 -5.67 -4.93
CA ALA A 51 -4.21 -5.44 -3.49
C ALA A 51 -3.84 -6.74 -2.77
N PHE A 52 -2.93 -6.67 -1.82
CA PHE A 52 -2.46 -7.83 -1.06
C PHE A 52 -3.05 -7.78 0.33
N LEU A 53 -4.03 -8.63 0.60
CA LEU A 53 -4.73 -8.67 1.88
C LEU A 53 -4.17 -9.77 2.77
N GLN A 54 -4.06 -9.47 4.05
CA GLN A 54 -3.97 -10.47 5.12
C GLN A 54 -5.30 -10.42 5.87
N ILE A 55 -6.15 -11.44 5.71
CA ILE A 55 -7.48 -11.54 6.34
C ILE A 55 -7.67 -12.93 6.90
N ASP A 56 -8.24 -13.03 8.11
CA ASP A 56 -8.45 -14.31 8.82
C ASP A 56 -7.19 -15.19 8.93
N GLY A 57 -6.00 -14.56 8.92
CA GLY A 57 -4.71 -15.25 8.97
C GLY A 57 -4.18 -15.75 7.62
N GLU A 58 -4.93 -15.57 6.53
CA GLU A 58 -4.55 -16.00 5.19
C GLU A 58 -4.11 -14.82 4.30
N PRO A 59 -3.01 -14.98 3.54
CA PRO A 59 -2.62 -14.02 2.52
C PRO A 59 -3.46 -14.23 1.25
N VAL A 60 -4.14 -13.17 0.81
CA VAL A 60 -4.99 -13.18 -0.38
C VAL A 60 -4.59 -12.05 -1.32
N THR A 61 -4.33 -12.41 -2.57
CA THR A 61 -4.08 -11.42 -3.63
C THR A 61 -5.37 -11.11 -4.38
N LEU A 62 -5.77 -9.84 -4.40
CA LEU A 62 -6.94 -9.36 -5.11
C LEU A 62 -6.52 -8.61 -6.38
N ALA A 63 -7.08 -9.01 -7.53
CA ALA A 63 -6.84 -8.30 -8.77
C ALA A 63 -7.79 -7.09 -8.88
N LYS A 64 -7.27 -5.94 -9.34
CA LYS A 64 -8.10 -4.78 -9.66
C LYS A 64 -9.08 -5.10 -10.77
N ARG A 65 -10.32 -4.67 -10.59
CA ARG A 65 -11.43 -4.84 -11.52
C ARG A 65 -11.86 -3.49 -12.06
N LEU A 66 -12.35 -3.49 -13.28
CA LEU A 66 -12.98 -2.32 -13.87
C LEU A 66 -14.26 -1.99 -13.11
N THR A 67 -14.44 -0.70 -12.85
CA THR A 67 -15.61 -0.11 -12.20
C THR A 67 -15.92 1.23 -12.84
N VAL A 68 -17.19 1.63 -12.78
CA VAL A 68 -17.62 2.95 -13.28
C VAL A 68 -17.14 4.08 -12.34
N SER A 69 -17.04 3.79 -11.04
CA SER A 69 -16.58 4.73 -10.01
C SER A 69 -15.80 4.00 -8.93
N GLY A 70 -14.90 4.72 -8.26
CA GLY A 70 -14.03 4.18 -7.21
C GLY A 70 -13.09 3.10 -7.73
N ILE A 71 -12.63 2.24 -6.83
CA ILE A 71 -11.75 1.13 -7.12
C ILE A 71 -12.34 -0.13 -6.51
N ARG A 72 -12.32 -1.24 -7.27
CA ARG A 72 -12.69 -2.56 -6.78
C ARG A 72 -11.55 -3.55 -7.02
N TYR A 73 -11.26 -4.36 -6.03
CA TYR A 73 -10.36 -5.50 -6.12
C TYR A 73 -11.14 -6.78 -5.78
N SER A 74 -10.89 -7.87 -6.49
CA SER A 74 -11.50 -9.16 -6.16
C SER A 74 -10.63 -10.38 -6.46
N GLY A 75 -10.76 -11.40 -5.62
CA GLY A 75 -10.02 -12.66 -5.66
C GLY A 75 -10.40 -13.53 -4.47
N ALA A 76 -10.28 -14.86 -4.61
CA ALA A 76 -10.54 -15.84 -3.53
C ALA A 76 -11.88 -15.64 -2.77
N GLY A 77 -12.95 -15.23 -3.47
CA GLY A 77 -14.25 -14.97 -2.84
C GLY A 77 -14.31 -13.70 -1.97
N ILE A 78 -13.25 -12.89 -1.96
CA ILE A 78 -13.17 -11.59 -1.31
C ILE A 78 -13.34 -10.48 -2.34
N THR A 79 -14.05 -9.42 -1.96
CA THR A 79 -14.14 -8.18 -2.73
C THR A 79 -13.85 -7.00 -1.83
N LEU A 80 -12.83 -6.22 -2.17
CA LEU A 80 -12.50 -4.94 -1.54
C LEU A 80 -12.97 -3.82 -2.47
N THR A 81 -13.75 -2.88 -1.93
CA THR A 81 -14.22 -1.71 -2.68
C THR A 81 -13.82 -0.45 -1.94
N ILE A 82 -13.28 0.52 -2.66
CA ILE A 82 -12.92 1.85 -2.16
C ILE A 82 -13.68 2.85 -3.02
N SER A 83 -14.59 3.61 -2.41
CA SER A 83 -15.35 4.63 -3.12
C SER A 83 -14.46 5.81 -3.51
N LYS A 84 -14.93 6.65 -4.45
CA LYS A 84 -14.23 7.89 -4.81
C LYS A 84 -14.02 8.83 -3.60
N ALA A 85 -14.91 8.75 -2.60
CA ALA A 85 -14.82 9.52 -1.35
C ALA A 85 -13.94 8.83 -0.28
N GLY A 86 -13.30 7.71 -0.60
CA GLY A 86 -12.44 6.96 0.33
C GLY A 86 -13.18 5.99 1.25
N ALA A 87 -14.51 5.89 1.16
CA ALA A 87 -15.27 4.91 1.94
C ALA A 87 -14.88 3.48 1.52
N THR A 88 -14.44 2.67 2.47
CA THR A 88 -13.96 1.31 2.21
C THR A 88 -14.98 0.29 2.67
N ALA A 89 -15.19 -0.75 1.86
CA ALA A 89 -16.03 -1.88 2.22
C ALA A 89 -15.41 -3.19 1.77
N VAL A 90 -15.59 -4.23 2.56
CA VAL A 90 -15.14 -5.59 2.23
C VAL A 90 -16.33 -6.53 2.20
N LYS A 91 -16.35 -7.43 1.22
CA LYS A 91 -17.23 -8.59 1.19
C LYS A 91 -16.38 -9.82 1.34
N HIS A 92 -16.58 -10.57 2.42
CA HIS A 92 -15.83 -11.81 2.68
C HIS A 92 -16.71 -13.05 2.41
N LEU A 93 -16.40 -13.80 1.35
CA LEU A 93 -17.10 -15.03 0.95
C LEU A 93 -18.62 -14.84 0.80
N LYS A 94 -19.40 -15.59 1.58
CA LYS A 94 -20.87 -15.54 1.60
C LYS A 94 -21.42 -14.43 2.49
N ARG A 95 -20.57 -13.71 3.23
CA ARG A 95 -21.00 -12.62 4.10
C ARG A 95 -21.44 -11.40 3.27
N PRO A 96 -22.38 -10.59 3.77
CA PRO A 96 -22.69 -9.29 3.17
C PRO A 96 -21.45 -8.38 3.11
N ALA A 97 -21.49 -7.38 2.23
CA ALA A 97 -20.48 -6.33 2.25
C ALA A 97 -20.63 -5.48 3.52
N THR A 98 -19.52 -5.22 4.19
CA THR A 98 -19.46 -4.45 5.44
C THR A 98 -18.58 -3.23 5.27
N ALA A 99 -18.93 -2.11 5.90
CA ALA A 99 -18.13 -0.90 5.87
C ALA A 99 -16.93 -1.01 6.82
N CYS A 100 -15.79 -0.48 6.41
CA CYS A 100 -14.53 -0.55 7.14
C CYS A 100 -13.86 0.82 7.21
N ALA A 101 -13.16 1.05 8.32
CA ALA A 101 -12.36 2.24 8.55
C ALA A 101 -10.90 1.86 8.83
N VAL A 102 -9.99 2.74 8.44
CA VAL A 102 -8.57 2.63 8.80
C VAL A 102 -8.44 2.84 10.30
N ILE A 103 -7.57 2.06 10.95
CA ILE A 103 -7.24 2.19 12.37
C ILE A 103 -5.76 2.47 12.59
#